data_AF-A0A8H7SAL4-F1
#
_entry.id   AF-A0A8H7SAL4-F1
#
_cell.length_a   1.000
_cell.length_b   1.000
_cell.length_c   1.000
_cell.angle_alpha   90.00
_cell.angle_beta   90.00
_cell.angle_gamma   90.00
#
_symmetry.space_group_name_H-M   'P 1'
#
loop_
_entity.id
_entity.type
_entity.pdbx_description
1 polymer ?
#
loop_
_entity_poly.entity_id
_entity_poly.type
_entity_poly.pdbx_seq_one_letter_code
_entity_poly.pdbx_strand_id
1 'polypeptide(L)'
;MEPEKDQMSVEKEKQKSSPQKDTEMEEMKDNAAPGAWEVTKGSRDPKSESVEISEEQRNEQALEALDEITKTMEQLAEDNTRYDLHVQLIELLQQIGIMEDELERAREQMHEIYPLTEAMWLAWINDAKKKADTKEGDEKLRELYDEAIRDYFCK
;
A
#
# COMPACT_ATOMS: atom_id res chain seq x y z
N MET A 1 11.19 -63.52 16.42
CA MET A 1 12.46 -63.72 17.15
C MET A 1 13.09 -62.35 17.24
N GLU A 2 12.94 -61.72 18.41
CA GLU A 2 13.68 -60.51 18.80
C GLU A 2 15.18 -60.84 18.96
N PRO A 3 16.05 -59.83 19.12
CA PRO A 3 16.16 -59.13 20.41
C PRO A 3 16.17 -57.59 20.33
N GLU A 4 15.51 -56.98 21.32
CA GLU A 4 15.73 -55.64 21.88
C GLU A 4 17.15 -55.40 22.40
N LYS A 5 17.41 -54.11 22.70
CA LYS A 5 18.43 -53.49 23.59
C LYS A 5 19.53 -52.74 22.81
N ASP A 6 19.93 -51.51 23.11
CA ASP A 6 19.87 -50.74 24.35
C ASP A 6 20.02 -49.23 24.04
N GLN A 7 19.21 -48.42 24.73
CA GLN A 7 19.54 -47.18 25.42
C GLN A 7 20.68 -46.27 24.87
N MET A 8 20.31 -45.07 24.41
CA MET A 8 21.22 -43.92 24.37
C MET A 8 20.74 -42.85 25.35
N SER A 9 21.69 -42.39 26.15
CA SER A 9 21.58 -41.80 27.47
C SER A 9 21.00 -40.39 27.57
N VAL A 10 20.45 -40.14 28.76
CA VAL A 10 20.08 -38.86 29.37
C VAL A 10 21.31 -38.18 29.98
N GLU A 11 21.58 -36.93 29.60
CA GLU A 11 22.31 -35.89 30.37
C GLU A 11 21.75 -34.55 29.86
N LYS A 12 21.03 -33.65 30.55
CA LYS A 12 20.93 -33.16 31.93
C LYS A 12 22.09 -32.30 32.42
N GLU A 13 22.12 -31.05 31.96
CA GLU A 13 22.66 -29.90 32.71
C GLU A 13 21.89 -28.61 32.35
N LYS A 14 21.97 -27.55 33.14
CA LYS A 14 21.25 -27.24 34.38
C LYS A 14 21.41 -25.73 34.57
N GLN A 15 20.29 -25.02 34.75
CA GLN A 15 20.16 -23.69 35.40
C GLN A 15 20.80 -22.50 34.63
N LYS A 16 20.28 -21.26 34.68
CA LYS A 16 19.81 -20.55 35.87
C LYS A 16 19.07 -19.24 35.52
N SER A 17 17.92 -19.05 36.17
CA SER A 17 17.35 -17.81 36.74
C SER A 17 16.87 -16.65 35.86
N SER A 18 15.54 -16.45 35.88
CA SER A 18 14.79 -15.18 35.78
C SER A 18 15.11 -14.22 36.96
N PRO A 19 14.41 -13.08 37.23
CA PRO A 19 13.36 -12.33 36.52
C PRO A 19 13.54 -10.77 36.54
N GLN A 20 12.49 -10.06 36.09
CA GLN A 20 12.28 -8.63 35.83
C GLN A 20 12.43 -7.60 36.99
N LYS A 21 12.64 -6.34 36.57
CA LYS A 21 11.96 -5.06 36.93
C LYS A 21 12.50 -4.11 38.03
N ASP A 22 12.23 -2.83 37.72
CA ASP A 22 12.17 -1.59 38.50
C ASP A 22 13.45 -0.73 38.59
N THR A 23 13.50 0.43 37.91
CA THR A 23 12.96 1.77 38.27
C THR A 23 13.75 2.41 39.41
N GLU A 24 14.51 3.50 39.12
CA GLU A 24 14.37 4.83 39.74
C GLU A 24 15.63 5.73 39.57
N MET A 25 15.40 6.91 39.00
CA MET A 25 16.05 8.23 39.16
C MET A 25 17.59 8.38 39.18
N GLU A 26 18.12 9.04 38.14
CA GLU A 26 19.08 10.13 38.35
C GLU A 26 18.58 11.41 37.68
N GLU A 27 18.40 12.41 38.54
CA GLU A 27 18.16 13.81 38.24
C GLU A 27 19.52 14.50 38.18
N MET A 28 19.84 15.28 37.14
CA MET A 28 20.53 16.58 37.32
C MET A 28 20.72 17.43 36.07
N LYS A 29 20.33 18.70 36.27
CA LYS A 29 20.94 19.95 35.80
C LYS A 29 20.74 20.38 34.35
N ASP A 30 19.71 21.22 34.20
CA ASP A 30 19.84 22.64 33.83
C ASP A 30 21.13 23.04 33.10
N ASN A 31 21.01 23.30 31.81
CA ASN A 31 21.73 24.37 31.16
C ASN A 31 20.82 25.08 30.16
N ALA A 32 20.47 26.32 30.53
CA ALA A 32 19.72 27.26 29.73
C ALA A 32 20.48 27.60 28.43
N ALA A 33 19.82 27.40 27.29
CA ALA A 33 20.14 28.11 26.07
C ALA A 33 19.10 29.23 25.88
N PRO A 34 19.48 30.52 25.90
CA PRO A 34 18.58 31.63 25.65
C PRO A 34 18.46 31.82 24.14
N GLY A 35 17.52 31.10 23.52
CA GLY A 35 17.13 31.30 22.13
C GLY A 35 15.65 31.63 22.10
N ALA A 36 15.31 32.90 22.33
CA ALA A 36 13.95 33.41 22.26
C ALA A 36 13.43 33.31 20.82
N TRP A 37 12.83 32.17 20.48
CA TRP A 37 11.84 32.10 19.42
C TRP A 37 10.52 32.48 20.08
N GLU A 38 10.07 33.71 19.82
CA GLU A 38 8.74 34.13 20.23
C GLU A 38 7.72 33.23 19.52
N VAL A 39 7.13 32.32 20.29
CA VAL A 39 5.96 31.55 19.91
C VAL A 39 4.82 32.55 19.78
N THR A 40 4.69 33.15 18.59
CA THR A 40 3.43 33.76 18.20
C THR A 40 2.40 32.64 18.13
N LYS A 41 1.59 32.52 19.19
CA LYS A 41 0.37 31.71 19.24
C LYS A 41 -0.62 32.25 18.20
N GLY A 42 -0.37 31.94 16.93
CA GLY A 42 -1.39 31.90 15.90
C GLY A 42 -2.07 30.55 15.99
N SER A 43 -2.95 30.37 16.98
CA SER A 43 -3.96 29.29 16.92
C SER A 43 -4.91 29.67 15.80
N ARG A 44 -4.53 29.33 14.58
CA ARG A 44 -5.44 29.29 13.45
C ARG A 44 -5.75 27.82 13.27
N ASP A 45 -6.67 27.34 14.09
CA ASP A 45 -7.39 26.10 13.83
C ASP A 45 -7.85 26.16 12.38
N PRO A 46 -7.37 25.29 11.47
CA PRO A 46 -8.08 25.08 10.23
C PRO A 46 -9.40 24.47 10.67
N LYS A 47 -10.44 25.30 10.69
CA LYS A 47 -11.82 24.86 10.81
C LYS A 47 -12.02 23.88 9.67
N SER A 48 -11.88 22.60 10.01
CA SER A 48 -12.23 21.48 9.16
C SER A 48 -13.73 21.61 8.92
N GLU A 49 -14.10 22.31 7.86
CA GLU A 49 -15.43 22.22 7.29
C GLU A 49 -15.57 20.80 6.76
N SER A 50 -15.95 19.87 7.64
CA SER A 50 -16.59 18.63 7.21
C SER A 50 -17.86 19.06 6.50
N VAL A 51 -17.78 19.17 5.18
CA VAL A 51 -18.96 19.28 4.34
C VAL A 51 -19.64 17.92 4.44
N GLU A 52 -20.69 17.85 5.25
CA GLU A 52 -21.62 16.73 5.32
C GLU A 52 -22.38 16.68 4.00
N ILE A 53 -21.74 16.16 2.95
CA ILE A 53 -22.38 15.86 1.67
C ILE A 53 -23.37 14.72 1.87
N SER A 54 -24.58 14.88 1.33
CA SER A 54 -25.63 13.87 1.46
C SER A 54 -25.24 12.59 0.71
N GLU A 55 -25.82 11.46 1.13
CA GLU A 55 -25.64 10.18 0.43
C GLU A 55 -26.09 10.28 -1.05
N GLU A 56 -27.11 11.09 -1.32
CA GLU A 56 -27.61 11.35 -2.67
C GLU A 56 -26.56 12.03 -3.56
N GLN A 57 -25.83 13.02 -3.03
CA GLN A 57 -24.74 13.70 -3.74
C GLN A 57 -23.54 12.79 -3.99
N ARG A 58 -23.21 11.91 -3.02
CA ARG A 58 -22.14 10.92 -3.19
C ARG A 58 -22.48 9.93 -4.31
N ASN A 59 -23.74 9.50 -4.38
CA ASN A 59 -24.19 8.57 -5.40
C ASN A 59 -24.18 9.21 -6.80
N GLU A 60 -24.57 10.48 -6.91
CA GLU A 60 -24.50 11.22 -8.17
C GLU A 60 -23.05 11.35 -8.66
N GLN A 61 -22.12 11.69 -7.76
CA GLN A 61 -20.69 11.74 -8.10
C GLN A 61 -20.14 10.38 -8.56
N ALA A 62 -20.55 9.28 -7.91
CA ALA A 62 -20.13 7.94 -8.31
C ALA A 62 -20.71 7.55 -9.68
N LEU A 63 -21.94 7.98 -10.00
CA LEU A 63 -22.56 7.75 -11.30
C LEU A 63 -21.88 8.54 -12.41
N GLU A 64 -21.52 9.80 -12.14
CA GLU A 64 -20.73 10.63 -13.06
C GLU A 64 -19.36 10.00 -13.34
N ALA A 65 -18.66 9.52 -12.31
CA ALA A 65 -17.38 8.84 -12.47
C ALA A 65 -17.48 7.57 -13.35
N LEU A 66 -18.59 6.81 -13.24
CA LEU A 66 -18.84 5.65 -14.11
C LEU A 66 -19.05 6.06 -15.58
N ASP A 67 -19.76 7.15 -15.84
CA ASP A 67 -19.94 7.68 -17.21
C ASP A 67 -18.62 8.19 -17.80
N GLU A 68 -17.78 8.82 -16.97
CA GLU A 68 -16.44 9.24 -17.38
C GLU A 68 -15.53 8.06 -17.72
N ILE A 69 -15.59 6.97 -16.96
CA ILE A 69 -14.85 5.74 -17.26
C ILE A 69 -15.23 5.17 -18.62
N THR A 70 -16.52 4.98 -18.89
CA THR A 70 -16.97 4.37 -20.16
C THR A 70 -16.54 5.22 -21.34
N LYS A 71 -16.70 6.54 -21.25
CA LYS A 71 -16.25 7.49 -22.26
C LYS A 71 -14.72 7.45 -22.46
N THR A 72 -13.95 7.35 -21.38
CA THR A 72 -12.47 7.28 -21.45
C THR A 72 -12.02 5.98 -22.10
N MET A 73 -12.67 4.86 -21.76
CA MET A 73 -12.43 3.56 -22.40
C MET A 73 -12.77 3.56 -23.90
N GLU A 74 -13.87 4.19 -24.30
CA GLU A 74 -14.22 4.36 -25.72
C GLU A 74 -13.16 5.18 -26.48
N GLN A 75 -12.66 6.26 -25.87
CA GLN A 75 -11.59 7.05 -26.46
C GLN A 75 -10.28 6.28 -26.58
N LEU A 76 -9.93 5.47 -25.57
CA LEU A 76 -8.77 4.57 -25.62
C LEU A 76 -8.94 3.42 -26.62
N ALA A 77 -10.17 3.00 -26.89
CA ALA A 77 -10.46 2.02 -27.95
C ALA A 77 -10.25 2.61 -29.36
N GLU A 78 -10.46 3.92 -29.53
CA GLU A 78 -10.15 4.63 -30.77
C GLU A 78 -8.64 4.95 -30.87
N ASP A 79 -8.03 5.41 -29.77
CA ASP A 79 -6.61 5.73 -29.69
C ASP A 79 -5.99 5.31 -28.35
N ASN A 80 -5.36 4.13 -28.35
CA ASN A 80 -4.70 3.55 -27.17
C ASN A 80 -3.34 4.20 -26.86
N THR A 81 -2.85 5.13 -27.69
CA THR A 81 -1.55 5.80 -27.50
C THR A 81 -1.64 7.10 -26.69
N ARG A 82 -2.77 7.32 -26.03
CA ARG A 82 -2.99 8.52 -25.21
C ARG A 82 -2.70 8.24 -23.74
N TYR A 83 -1.49 8.59 -23.31
CA TYR A 83 -1.04 8.44 -21.93
C TYR A 83 -1.95 9.15 -20.91
N ASP A 84 -2.43 10.35 -21.24
CA ASP A 84 -3.32 11.15 -20.38
C ASP A 84 -4.62 10.40 -20.06
N LEU A 85 -5.20 9.73 -21.06
CA LEU A 85 -6.43 8.96 -20.89
C LEU A 85 -6.21 7.70 -20.06
N HIS A 86 -5.06 7.02 -20.22
CA HIS A 86 -4.71 5.87 -19.39
C HIS A 86 -4.59 6.23 -17.91
N VAL A 87 -3.90 7.33 -17.60
CA VAL A 87 -3.78 7.82 -16.22
C VAL A 87 -5.15 8.20 -15.66
N GLN A 88 -5.96 8.93 -16.43
CA GLN A 88 -7.31 9.31 -16.02
C GLN A 88 -8.19 8.09 -15.74
N LEU A 89 -8.15 7.07 -16.61
CA LEU A 89 -8.90 5.83 -16.44
C LEU A 89 -8.51 5.12 -15.13
N ILE A 90 -7.20 5.00 -14.86
CA ILE A 90 -6.68 4.36 -13.65
C ILE A 90 -7.11 5.13 -12.39
N GLU A 91 -7.05 6.46 -12.42
CA GLU A 91 -7.48 7.31 -11.29
C GLU A 91 -8.98 7.19 -11.02
N LEU A 92 -9.82 7.22 -12.06
CA LEU A 92 -11.27 7.04 -11.93
C LEU A 92 -11.63 5.66 -11.37
N LEU A 93 -10.98 4.61 -11.88
CA LEU A 93 -11.19 3.23 -11.40
C LEU A 93 -10.76 3.08 -9.93
N GLN A 94 -9.67 3.74 -9.52
CA GLN A 94 -9.23 3.77 -8.12
C GLN A 94 -10.22 4.49 -7.19
N GLN A 95 -10.86 5.57 -7.67
CA GLN A 95 -11.85 6.32 -6.88
C GLN A 95 -13.11 5.49 -6.60
N ILE A 96 -13.55 4.69 -7.58
CA ILE A 96 -14.73 3.83 -7.42
C ILE A 96 -14.39 2.63 -6.54
N GLY A 97 -13.22 2.00 -6.73
CA GLY A 97 -12.74 0.90 -5.90
C GLY A 97 -13.54 -0.40 -5.97
N ILE A 98 -14.58 -0.46 -6.81
CA ILE A 98 -15.43 -1.66 -7.01
C ILE A 98 -14.94 -2.48 -8.21
N MET A 99 -14.33 -1.83 -9.21
CA MET A 99 -13.94 -2.43 -10.49
C MET A 99 -12.46 -2.81 -10.49
N GLU A 100 -12.06 -3.68 -9.57
CA GLU A 100 -10.64 -4.01 -9.39
C GLU A 100 -10.05 -4.78 -10.58
N ASP A 101 -10.83 -5.65 -11.24
CA ASP A 101 -10.39 -6.39 -12.43
C ASP A 101 -10.15 -5.44 -13.61
N GLU A 102 -11.00 -4.43 -13.75
CA GLU A 102 -10.90 -3.42 -14.80
C GLU A 102 -9.69 -2.50 -14.57
N LEU A 103 -9.40 -2.18 -13.30
CA LEU A 103 -8.21 -1.43 -12.89
C LEU A 103 -6.91 -2.18 -13.24
N GLU A 104 -6.88 -3.50 -13.02
CA GLU A 104 -5.74 -4.33 -13.41
C GLU A 104 -5.58 -4.34 -14.94
N ARG A 105 -6.67 -4.52 -15.69
CA ARG A 105 -6.64 -4.49 -17.16
C ARG A 105 -6.14 -3.15 -17.69
N ALA A 106 -6.61 -2.03 -17.13
CA ALA A 106 -6.17 -0.69 -17.54
C ALA A 106 -4.66 -0.50 -17.29
N ARG A 107 -4.13 -1.00 -16.17
CA ARG A 107 -2.69 -0.97 -15.86
C ARG A 107 -1.87 -1.85 -16.81
N GLU A 108 -2.36 -3.05 -17.13
CA GLU A 108 -1.74 -3.96 -18.10
C GLU A 108 -1.66 -3.30 -19.49
N GLN A 109 -2.77 -2.76 -20.00
CA GLN A 109 -2.81 -2.07 -21.29
C GLN A 109 -1.86 -0.87 -21.35
N MET A 110 -1.79 -0.08 -20.28
CA MET A 110 -0.85 1.04 -20.21
C MET A 110 0.60 0.53 -20.18
N HIS A 111 0.89 -0.55 -19.45
CA HIS A 111 2.23 -1.14 -19.37
C HIS A 111 2.71 -1.73 -20.71
N GLU A 112 1.81 -2.29 -21.51
CA GLU A 112 2.14 -2.81 -22.84
C GLU A 112 2.68 -1.72 -23.78
N ILE A 113 2.24 -0.47 -23.60
CA ILE A 113 2.58 0.66 -24.48
C ILE A 113 3.67 1.53 -23.86
N TYR A 114 3.66 1.69 -22.54
CA TYR A 114 4.54 2.59 -21.81
C TYR A 114 5.27 1.90 -20.65
N PRO A 115 6.56 2.24 -20.43
CA PRO A 115 7.23 1.84 -19.21
C PRO A 115 6.55 2.49 -18.01
N LEU A 116 6.26 1.70 -16.99
CA LEU A 116 5.59 2.17 -15.79
C LEU A 116 6.60 2.86 -14.86
N THR A 117 6.17 3.95 -14.23
CA THR A 117 7.00 4.61 -13.20
C THR A 117 6.97 3.81 -11.89
N GLU A 118 7.96 4.03 -11.03
CA GLU A 118 8.08 3.33 -9.73
C GLU A 118 6.81 3.52 -8.90
N ALA A 119 6.26 4.74 -8.87
CA ALA A 119 5.04 5.05 -8.16
C ALA A 119 3.84 4.24 -8.67
N MET A 120 3.74 4.01 -9.98
CA MET A 120 2.66 3.23 -10.58
C MET A 120 2.79 1.74 -10.26
N TRP A 121 4.01 1.20 -10.35
CA TRP A 121 4.29 -0.16 -9.93
C TRP A 121 3.95 -0.39 -8.46
N LEU A 122 4.38 0.53 -7.58
CA LEU A 122 4.08 0.45 -6.16
C LEU A 122 2.58 0.53 -5.88
N ALA A 123 1.84 1.39 -6.57
CA ALA A 123 0.39 1.46 -6.44
C ALA A 123 -0.27 0.12 -6.82
N TRP A 124 0.15 -0.48 -7.93
CA TRP A 124 -0.39 -1.76 -8.40
C TRP A 124 -0.04 -2.91 -7.44
N ILE A 125 1.22 -3.01 -7.03
CA ILE A 125 1.69 -4.01 -6.07
C ILE A 125 0.96 -3.89 -4.73
N ASN A 126 0.70 -2.66 -4.26
CA ASN A 126 -0.05 -2.45 -3.01
C ASN A 126 -1.50 -2.92 -3.13
N ASP A 127 -2.13 -2.74 -4.28
CA ASP A 127 -3.49 -3.24 -4.52
C ASP A 127 -3.50 -4.77 -4.61
N ALA A 128 -2.56 -5.37 -5.34
CA ALA A 128 -2.41 -6.82 -5.41
C ALA A 128 -2.12 -7.44 -4.03
N LYS A 129 -1.35 -6.74 -3.17
CA LYS A 129 -1.08 -7.17 -1.80
C LYS A 129 -2.34 -7.23 -0.93
N LYS A 130 -3.34 -6.36 -1.17
CA LYS A 130 -4.64 -6.46 -0.48
C LYS A 130 -5.41 -7.72 -0.89
N LYS A 131 -5.16 -8.25 -2.09
CA LYS A 131 -5.78 -9.47 -2.64
C LYS A 131 -4.97 -10.75 -2.37
N ALA A 132 -3.78 -10.63 -1.81
CA ALA A 132 -2.83 -11.72 -1.59
C ALA A 132 -3.24 -12.72 -0.49
N ASP A 133 -4.41 -12.54 0.13
CA ASP A 133 -5.01 -13.55 1.02
C ASP A 133 -5.39 -14.84 0.26
N THR A 134 -5.54 -14.76 -1.07
CA THR A 134 -5.79 -15.90 -1.95
C THR A 134 -4.50 -16.43 -2.56
N LYS A 135 -4.44 -17.74 -2.85
CA LYS A 135 -3.27 -18.36 -3.50
C LYS A 135 -2.98 -17.72 -4.87
N GLU A 136 -4.03 -17.44 -5.64
CA GLU A 136 -3.94 -16.77 -6.94
C GLU A 136 -3.43 -15.33 -6.80
N GLY A 137 -3.87 -14.61 -5.76
CA GLY A 137 -3.36 -13.28 -5.45
C GLY A 137 -1.88 -13.27 -5.05
N ASP A 138 -1.40 -14.24 -4.27
CA ASP A 138 0.03 -14.37 -3.92
C ASP A 138 0.88 -14.67 -5.15
N GLU A 139 0.41 -15.55 -6.06
CA GLU A 139 1.08 -15.84 -7.33
C GLU A 139 1.16 -14.58 -8.20
N LYS A 140 0.05 -13.87 -8.40
CA LYS A 140 0.02 -12.63 -9.18
C LYS A 140 0.90 -11.54 -8.58
N LEU A 141 0.94 -11.44 -7.25
CA LEU A 141 1.82 -10.49 -6.55
C LEU A 141 3.29 -10.75 -6.85
N ARG A 142 3.72 -12.03 -6.85
CA ARG A 142 5.11 -12.40 -7.19
C ARG A 142 5.44 -12.07 -8.63
N GLU A 143 4.54 -12.38 -9.55
CA GLU A 143 4.69 -12.05 -10.97
C GLU A 143 4.85 -10.54 -11.20
N LEU A 144 4.06 -9.72 -10.50
CA LEU A 144 4.17 -8.26 -10.55
C LEU A 144 5.54 -7.75 -10.07
N TYR A 145 6.10 -8.32 -9.00
CA TYR A 145 7.46 -7.98 -8.58
C TYR A 145 8.49 -8.35 -9.64
N ASP A 146 8.39 -9.54 -10.23
CA ASP A 146 9.32 -10.01 -11.25
C ASP A 146 9.22 -9.17 -12.54
N GLU A 147 8.01 -8.74 -12.92
CA GLU A 147 7.78 -7.84 -14.07
C GLU A 147 8.32 -6.44 -13.80
N ALA A 148 8.04 -5.88 -12.61
CA ALA A 148 8.58 -4.59 -12.21
C ALA A 148 10.12 -4.60 -12.24
N ILE A 149 10.75 -5.63 -11.68
CA ILE A 149 12.21 -5.79 -11.74
C ILE A 149 12.67 -5.87 -13.20
N ARG A 150 12.04 -6.68 -14.05
CA ARG A 150 12.41 -6.78 -15.48
C ARG A 150 12.33 -5.44 -16.20
N ASP A 151 11.30 -4.64 -15.94
CA ASP A 151 11.13 -3.30 -16.52
C ASP A 151 12.30 -2.36 -16.18
N TYR A 152 12.86 -2.47 -14.96
CA TYR A 152 14.03 -1.69 -14.54
C TYR A 152 15.39 -2.27 -14.98
N PHE A 153 15.53 -3.59 -15.03
CA PHE A 153 16.82 -4.26 -15.23
C PHE A 153 17.08 -4.71 -16.68
N CYS A 154 16.06 -4.86 -17.54
CA CYS A 154 16.22 -5.24 -18.95
C CYS A 154 16.27 -4.03 -19.89
N LYS A 155 17.21 -3.11 -19.64
CA LYS A 155 17.63 -2.07 -20.61
C LYS A 155 18.95 -2.41 -21.28
#